data_AF-M5RAD2-F1
#
_entry.id   AF-M5RAD2-F1
#
_cell.length_a   1.000
_cell.length_b   1.000
_cell.length_c   1.000
_cell.angle_alpha   90.00
_cell.angle_beta   90.00
_cell.angle_gamma   90.00
#
_symmetry.space_group_name_H-M   'P 1'
#
loop_
_entity.id
_entity.type
_entity.pdbx_description
1 polymer ?
#
loop_
_entity_poly.entity_id
_entity_poly.type
_entity_poly.pdbx_seq_one_letter_code
_entity_poly.pdbx_strand_id
1 'polypeptide(L)'
;MFNLYHHGQQHVKIFTGRYADNDQLYVALEDKNGELYADLSVCISGIPLARDEFVFKTYSGNEGLLEAMMHTRRIRVVRIVNPTLGMLPVCRLT
;
A
#
# COMPACT_ATOMS: atom_id res chain seq x y z
N MET A 1 -9.30 -8.66 -9.53
CA MET A 1 -9.95 -7.40 -9.13
C MET A 1 -10.82 -7.65 -7.90
N PHE A 2 -11.12 -6.62 -7.12
CA PHE A 2 -11.96 -6.69 -5.92
C PHE A 2 -12.67 -5.35 -5.68
N ASN A 3 -13.71 -5.40 -4.83
CA ASN A 3 -14.39 -4.21 -4.32
C ASN A 3 -13.58 -3.60 -3.19
N LEU A 4 -13.23 -2.32 -3.35
CA LEU A 4 -12.66 -1.48 -2.32
C LEU A 4 -13.69 -0.42 -1.95
N TYR A 5 -13.97 -0.24 -0.66
CA TYR A 5 -14.91 0.77 -0.19
C TYR A 5 -14.13 1.95 0.39
N HIS A 6 -13.83 2.92 -0.47
CA HIS A 6 -13.05 4.13 -0.16
C HIS A 6 -13.65 5.29 -0.95
N HIS A 7 -14.36 6.19 -0.25
CA HIS A 7 -15.23 7.23 -0.85
C HIS A 7 -16.27 6.68 -1.83
N GLY A 8 -16.80 5.49 -1.55
CA GLY A 8 -17.70 4.74 -2.43
C GLY A 8 -17.10 3.39 -2.83
N GLN A 9 -17.87 2.61 -3.60
CA GLN A 9 -17.41 1.32 -4.09
C GLN A 9 -16.55 1.51 -5.34
N GLN A 10 -15.30 1.04 -5.28
CA GLN A 10 -14.33 1.05 -6.36
C GLN A 10 -13.98 -0.38 -6.77
N HIS A 11 -13.81 -0.61 -8.07
CA HIS A 11 -13.36 -1.89 -8.60
C HIS A 11 -11.90 -1.78 -9.01
N VAL A 12 -11.02 -2.34 -8.19
CA VAL A 12 -9.57 -2.18 -8.31
C VAL A 12 -8.85 -3.53 -8.36
N LYS A 13 -7.59 -3.52 -8.77
CA LYS A 13 -6.64 -4.62 -8.63
C LYS A 13 -5.36 -4.10 -7.98
N ILE A 14 -4.67 -4.97 -7.26
CA ILE A 14 -3.32 -4.68 -6.78
C ILE A 14 -2.36 -4.88 -7.96
N PHE A 15 -1.53 -3.87 -8.19
CA PHE A 15 -0.34 -3.95 -9.02
C PHE A 15 0.89 -3.92 -8.12
N THR A 16 1.89 -4.75 -8.44
CA THR A 16 3.14 -4.82 -7.68
C THR A 16 4.34 -4.68 -8.57
N GLY A 17 5.39 -4.05 -8.04
CA GLY A 17 6.69 -3.92 -8.69
C GLY A 17 7.82 -3.85 -7.66
N ARG A 18 8.95 -3.28 -8.07
CA ARG A 18 10.09 -3.00 -7.18
C ARG A 18 10.57 -1.57 -7.41
N TYR A 19 10.85 -0.85 -6.34
CA TYR A 19 11.53 0.45 -6.45
C TYR A 19 12.95 0.24 -6.96
N ALA A 20 13.36 1.02 -7.95
CA ALA A 20 14.71 0.92 -8.52
C ALA A 20 15.81 1.26 -7.51
N ASP A 21 15.52 2.14 -6.54
CA ASP A 21 16.53 2.67 -5.61
C ASP A 21 16.94 1.69 -4.50
N ASN A 22 16.04 0.79 -4.08
CA ASN A 22 16.27 -0.06 -2.91
C ASN A 22 15.61 -1.45 -2.96
N ASP A 23 15.04 -1.84 -4.11
CA ASP A 23 14.36 -3.13 -4.35
C ASP A 23 13.19 -3.42 -3.38
N GLN A 24 12.71 -2.40 -2.65
CA GLN A 24 11.53 -2.54 -1.81
C GLN A 24 10.28 -2.78 -2.66
N LEU A 25 9.33 -3.51 -2.09
CA LEU A 25 8.08 -3.83 -2.77
C LEU A 25 7.30 -2.55 -3.06
N TYR A 26 7.07 -2.29 -4.34
CA TYR A 26 6.11 -1.29 -4.79
C TYR A 26 4.72 -1.91 -4.85
N VAL A 27 3.73 -1.22 -4.29
CA VAL A 27 2.32 -1.63 -4.28
C VAL A 27 1.45 -0.45 -4.69
N ALA A 28 0.62 -0.65 -5.69
CA ALA A 28 -0.37 0.30 -6.15
C ALA A 28 -1.72 -0.37 -6.41
N LEU A 29 -2.75 0.45 -6.54
CA LEU A 29 -4.07 0.06 -7.00
C LEU A 29 -4.30 0.62 -8.40
N GLU A 30 -4.77 -0.23 -9.29
CA GLU A 30 -5.23 0.15 -10.63
C GLU A 30 -6.73 -0.07 -10.74
N ASP A 31 -7.41 0.80 -11.49
CA ASP A 31 -8.82 0.68 -11.80
C ASP A 31 -9.08 -0.38 -12.91
N LYS A 32 -10.33 -0.47 -13.37
CA LYS A 32 -10.72 -1.39 -14.44
C LYS A 32 -10.11 -1.09 -15.82
N ASN A 33 -9.68 0.14 -16.05
CA ASN A 33 -9.05 0.57 -17.29
C ASN A 33 -7.53 0.42 -17.24
N GLY A 34 -6.98 0.06 -16.07
CA GLY A 34 -5.54 0.01 -15.83
C GLY A 34 -4.95 1.36 -15.43
N GLU A 35 -5.79 2.36 -15.17
CA GLU A 35 -5.34 3.66 -14.68
C GLU A 35 -4.97 3.57 -13.20
N LEU A 36 -3.93 4.32 -12.81
CA LEU A 36 -3.49 4.38 -11.42
C LEU A 36 -4.59 5.00 -10.55
N TYR A 37 -5.10 4.21 -9.60
CA TYR A 37 -6.04 4.68 -8.59
C TYR A 37 -5.31 5.27 -7.38
N ALA A 38 -4.32 4.54 -6.83
CA ALA A 38 -3.54 5.01 -5.69
C ALA A 38 -2.20 4.27 -5.55
N ASP A 39 -1.15 4.99 -5.20
CA ASP A 39 0.09 4.41 -4.67
C ASP A 39 -0.10 4.03 -3.21
N LEU A 40 0.11 2.76 -2.86
CA LEU A 40 -0.01 2.27 -1.49
C LEU A 40 1.33 2.20 -0.78
N SER A 41 2.43 2.01 -1.50
CA SER A 41 3.77 1.93 -0.90
C SER A 41 4.51 3.27 -0.93
N VAL A 42 5.49 3.41 -0.04
CA VAL A 42 6.49 4.47 -0.10
C VAL A 42 7.90 3.86 -0.08
N CYS A 43 8.78 4.40 -0.93
CA CYS A 43 10.19 4.06 -0.96
C CYS A 43 10.90 4.73 0.22
N ILE A 44 11.21 3.98 1.27
CA ILE A 44 11.93 4.51 2.45
C ILE A 44 13.11 3.61 2.79
N SER A 45 14.31 4.10 2.51
CA SER A 45 15.56 3.42 2.85
C SER A 45 15.78 3.33 4.36
N GLY A 46 16.56 2.33 4.79
CA GLY A 46 16.92 2.13 6.20
C GLY A 46 15.88 1.39 7.04
N ILE A 47 14.72 1.07 6.47
CA ILE A 47 13.73 0.20 7.11
C ILE A 47 13.93 -1.23 6.60
N PRO A 48 14.30 -2.19 7.47
CA PRO A 48 14.38 -3.59 7.07
C PRO A 48 12.97 -4.11 6.79
N LEU A 49 12.73 -4.58 5.57
CA LEU A 49 11.45 -5.13 5.12
C LEU A 49 11.67 -6.55 4.57
N ALA A 50 10.74 -7.46 4.85
CA ALA A 50 10.71 -8.73 4.13
C ALA A 50 10.32 -8.51 2.65
N ARG A 51 10.56 -9.52 1.80
CA ARG A 51 10.31 -9.42 0.34
C ARG A 51 8.87 -9.04 -0.01
N ASP A 52 7.91 -9.46 0.80
CA ASP A 52 6.47 -9.24 0.66
C ASP A 52 5.93 -8.10 1.55
N GLU A 53 6.82 -7.38 2.24
CA GLU A 53 6.48 -6.23 3.08
C GLU A 53 6.73 -4.90 2.37
N PHE A 54 5.91 -3.91 2.71
CA PHE A 54 6.03 -2.54 2.25
C PHE A 54 5.58 -1.57 3.34
N VAL A 55 6.10 -0.34 3.33
CA VAL A 55 5.58 0.74 4.18
C VAL A 55 4.35 1.32 3.49
N PHE A 56 3.21 1.28 4.17
CA PHE A 56 1.93 1.78 3.65
C PHE A 56 1.89 3.31 3.75
N LYS A 57 1.61 3.96 2.63
CA LYS A 57 1.45 5.41 2.52
C LYS A 57 0.06 5.81 3.03
N THR A 58 0.02 6.50 4.17
CA THR A 58 -1.23 6.97 4.82
C THR A 58 -1.54 8.44 4.55
N TYR A 59 -0.82 9.08 3.62
CA TYR A 59 -0.92 10.50 3.29
C TYR A 59 -1.16 10.70 1.79
N SER A 60 -1.33 11.96 1.36
CA SER A 60 -1.61 12.35 -0.04
C SER A 60 -2.87 11.68 -0.63
N GLY A 61 -4.01 11.77 0.07
CA GLY A 61 -5.30 11.26 -0.44
C GLY A 61 -5.60 9.80 -0.09
N ASN A 62 -4.73 9.16 0.70
CA ASN A 62 -4.91 7.78 1.18
C ASN A 62 -5.63 7.70 2.54
N GLU A 63 -6.31 8.76 2.98
CA GLU A 63 -7.03 8.77 4.26
C GLU A 63 -8.17 7.73 4.26
N GLY A 64 -8.15 6.77 5.19
CA GLY A 64 -9.13 5.67 5.23
C GLY A 64 -8.84 4.50 4.28
N LEU A 65 -7.82 4.63 3.42
CA LEU A 65 -7.46 3.59 2.44
C LEU A 65 -6.82 2.38 3.10
N LEU A 66 -6.09 2.56 4.20
CA LEU A 66 -5.49 1.47 4.96
C LEU A 66 -6.57 0.54 5.52
N GLU A 67 -7.57 1.11 6.19
CA GLU A 67 -8.70 0.39 6.76
C GLU A 67 -9.48 -0.32 5.66
N ALA A 68 -9.79 0.38 4.57
CA ALA A 68 -10.48 -0.19 3.41
C ALA A 68 -9.71 -1.39 2.84
N MET A 69 -8.39 -1.29 2.70
CA MET A 69 -7.55 -2.38 2.21
C MET A 69 -7.49 -3.55 3.20
N MET A 70 -7.42 -3.31 4.51
CA MET A 70 -7.48 -4.36 5.52
C MET A 70 -8.81 -5.14 5.46
N HIS A 71 -9.94 -4.47 5.22
CA HIS A 71 -11.24 -5.13 5.07
C HIS A 71 -11.30 -6.11 3.89
N THR A 72 -10.49 -5.88 2.85
CA THR A 72 -10.40 -6.80 1.70
C THR A 72 -9.63 -8.09 1.99
N ARG A 73 -8.91 -8.15 3.13
CA ARG A 73 -7.99 -9.23 3.49
C ARG A 73 -6.94 -9.51 2.41
N ARG A 74 -6.53 -8.48 1.66
CA ARG A 74 -5.42 -8.54 0.70
C ARG A 74 -4.09 -8.08 1.28
N ILE A 75 -4.17 -7.34 2.38
CA ILE A 75 -3.02 -6.91 3.16
C ILE A 75 -3.28 -7.15 4.64
N ARG A 76 -2.21 -7.22 5.41
CA ARG A 76 -2.24 -7.12 6.88
C ARG A 76 -1.16 -6.18 7.38
N VAL A 77 -1.44 -5.44 8.44
CA VAL A 77 -0.41 -4.68 9.17
C VAL A 77 0.43 -5.66 9.98
N VAL A 78 1.76 -5.54 9.87
CA VAL A 78 2.73 -6.40 10.58
C VAL A 78 3.36 -5.66 11.76
N ARG A 79 3.70 -4.38 11.57
CA ARG A 79 4.26 -3.50 12.61
C ARG A 79 4.06 -2.04 12.23
N ILE A 80 4.33 -1.14 13.16
CA ILE A 80 4.43 0.30 12.90
C ILE A 80 5.90 0.71 12.95
N VAL A 81 6.31 1.60 12.05
CA VAL A 81 7.64 2.20 11.98
C VAL A 81 7.52 3.71 12.12
N ASN A 82 8.60 4.39 12.55
CA ASN A 82 8.60 5.85 12.73
C ASN A 82 9.72 6.52 11.92
N PRO A 83 9.64 6.52 10.58
CA PRO A 83 10.51 7.33 9.74
C PRO A 83 10.28 8.84 9.95
N THR A 84 11.11 9.67 9.32
CA THR A 84 10.98 11.14 9.34
C THR A 84 9.61 11.64 8.86
N LEU A 85 8.88 10.83 8.07
CA LEU A 85 7.53 11.11 7.58
C LEU A 85 6.42 10.83 8.61
N GLY A 86 6.76 10.39 9.82
CA GLY A 86 5.82 10.07 10.90
C GLY A 86 5.60 8.56 11.07
N MET A 87 4.64 8.20 11.92
CA MET A 87 4.30 6.80 12.18
C MET A 87 3.58 6.18 10.98
N LEU A 88 4.22 5.21 10.33
CA LEU A 88 3.69 4.52 9.16
C LEU A 88 3.52 3.02 9.41
N PRO A 89 2.46 2.38 8.88
CA PRO A 89 2.30 0.94 8.97
C PRO A 89 3.24 0.22 8.01
N VAL A 90 3.87 -0.85 8.46
CA VAL A 90 4.42 -1.88 7.58
C VAL A 90 3.34 -2.90 7.32
N CYS A 91 2.98 -3.08 6.06
CA CYS A 91 1.99 -4.04 5.62
C CYS A 91 2.66 -5.18 4.86
N ARG A 92 1.94 -6.30 4.76
CA ARG A 92 2.32 -7.47 3.97
C ARG A 92 1.15 -7.91 3.10
N LEU A 93 1.44 -8.29 1.86
CA LEU A 93 0.45 -8.90 0.96
C LEU A 93 0.06 -10.31 1.46
N THR A 94 -1.20 -10.71 1.26
CA THR A 94 -1.74 -12.01 1.66
C THR A 94 -2.32 -12.79 0.49
#